data_AF-A0A836CH96-F1
#
_entry.id   AF-A0A836CH96-F1
#
_cell.length_a   1.000
_cell.length_b   1.000
_cell.length_c   1.000
_cell.angle_alpha   90.00
_cell.angle_beta   90.00
_cell.angle_gamma   90.00
#
_symmetry.space_group_name_H-M   'P 1'
#
loop_
_entity.id
_entity.type
_entity.pdbx_description
1 polymer ?
#
loop_
_entity_poly.entity_id
_entity_poly.type
_entity_poly.pdbx_seq_one_letter_code
_entity_poly.pdbx_strand_id
1 'polypeptide(L)'
;MSRRRARGDDGDLLTRLQGKVEEAQELITVGACSMAEHNERNAATELGILLVESLEGEQGETGSDPEAAMPSDKGLVRLVAIKDAMSVSTEQIAFLKHAVRYASGSQEPQAQVLRLSLARSYEEMDDIGPAARQYAIMGEVPNYLSL
;
A
#
# COMPACT_ATOMS: atom_id res chain seq x y z
N MET A 1 3.26 -32.40 -43.89
CA MET A 1 2.11 -31.78 -43.18
C MET A 1 2.62 -31.14 -41.90
N SER A 2 2.54 -29.81 -41.84
CA SER A 2 3.12 -28.96 -40.80
C SER A 2 2.37 -29.08 -39.47
N ARG A 3 3.07 -29.47 -38.39
CA ARG A 3 2.59 -29.27 -37.01
C ARG A 3 3.23 -27.98 -36.49
N ARG A 4 2.55 -26.86 -36.70
CA ARG A 4 2.73 -25.64 -35.89
C ARG A 4 1.38 -25.31 -35.29
N ARG A 5 1.20 -25.54 -33.98
CA ARG A 5 0.13 -24.90 -33.20
C ARG A 5 0.57 -24.66 -31.76
N ALA A 6 0.12 -23.50 -31.28
CA ALA A 6 -0.04 -23.07 -29.90
C ALA A 6 1.24 -22.87 -29.08
N ARG A 7 1.86 -21.69 -29.22
CA ARG A 7 2.74 -21.13 -28.19
C ARG A 7 2.67 -19.59 -28.08
N GLY A 8 1.59 -18.99 -28.59
CA GLY A 8 1.48 -17.54 -28.75
C GLY A 8 0.17 -16.92 -28.25
N ASP A 9 -0.71 -17.69 -27.59
CA ASP A 9 -2.02 -17.20 -27.09
C ASP A 9 -1.97 -16.91 -25.57
N ASP A 10 -1.22 -17.73 -24.81
CA ASP A 10 -1.12 -17.59 -23.35
C ASP A 10 -0.36 -16.32 -22.92
N GLY A 11 0.61 -15.87 -23.72
CA GLY A 11 1.34 -14.62 -23.46
C GLY A 11 0.47 -13.37 -23.60
N ASP A 12 -0.45 -13.37 -24.56
CA ASP A 12 -1.38 -12.25 -24.78
C ASP A 12 -2.46 -12.20 -23.69
N LEU A 13 -2.94 -13.36 -23.22
CA LEU A 13 -3.89 -13.45 -22.12
C LEU A 13 -3.32 -12.90 -20.81
N LEU A 14 -2.11 -13.32 -20.42
CA LEU A 14 -1.46 -12.87 -19.18
C LEU A 14 -1.21 -11.35 -19.19
N THR A 15 -0.73 -10.82 -20.31
CA THR A 15 -0.48 -9.38 -20.45
C THR A 15 -1.78 -8.56 -20.35
N ARG A 16 -2.88 -9.06 -20.94
CA ARG A 16 -4.21 -8.43 -20.83
C ARG A 16 -4.79 -8.51 -19.41
N LEU A 17 -4.53 -9.60 -18.69
CA LEU A 17 -4.97 -9.74 -17.30
C LEU A 17 -4.19 -8.79 -16.38
N GLN A 18 -2.87 -8.68 -16.54
CA GLN A 18 -2.04 -7.72 -15.81
C GLN A 18 -2.50 -6.27 -16.04
N GLY A 19 -2.76 -5.87 -17.30
CA GLY A 19 -3.29 -4.54 -17.59
C GLY A 19 -4.62 -4.24 -16.88
N LYS A 20 -5.49 -5.24 -16.73
CA LYS A 20 -6.76 -5.09 -15.99
C LYS A 20 -6.58 -4.96 -14.48
N VAL A 21 -5.59 -5.64 -13.90
CA VAL A 21 -5.29 -5.49 -12.47
C VAL A 21 -4.73 -4.10 -12.20
N GLU A 22 -3.83 -3.61 -13.05
CA GLU A 22 -3.25 -2.28 -12.92
C GLU A 22 -4.31 -1.17 -13.03
N GLU A 23 -5.25 -1.29 -13.97
CA GLU A 23 -6.41 -0.40 -14.12
C GLU A 23 -7.34 -0.48 -12.89
N ALA A 24 -7.60 -1.68 -12.37
CA ALA A 24 -8.42 -1.86 -11.17
C ALA A 24 -7.78 -1.19 -9.95
N GLN A 25 -6.47 -1.37 -9.75
CA GLN A 25 -5.73 -0.71 -8.67
C GLN A 25 -5.76 0.82 -8.78
N GLU A 26 -5.64 1.36 -10.01
CA GLU A 26 -5.77 2.80 -10.23
C GLU A 26 -7.18 3.30 -9.90
N LEU A 27 -8.22 2.60 -10.34
CA LEU A 27 -9.60 2.93 -10.02
C LEU A 27 -9.87 2.89 -8.50
N ILE A 28 -9.36 1.87 -7.81
CA ILE A 28 -9.47 1.75 -6.34
C ILE A 28 -8.75 2.93 -5.67
N THR A 29 -7.55 3.30 -6.14
CA THR A 29 -6.77 4.42 -5.59
C THR A 29 -7.54 5.73 -5.72
N VAL A 30 -8.03 6.05 -6.91
CA VAL A 30 -8.82 7.27 -7.17
C VAL A 30 -10.10 7.27 -6.34
N GLY A 31 -10.79 6.12 -6.26
CA GLY A 31 -11.98 5.96 -5.43
C GLY A 31 -11.70 6.22 -3.94
N ALA A 32 -10.64 5.64 -3.39
CA ALA A 32 -10.25 5.82 -2.00
C ALA A 32 -9.92 7.28 -1.68
N CYS A 33 -9.15 7.95 -2.54
CA CYS A 33 -8.84 9.38 -2.38
C CYS A 33 -10.11 10.24 -2.40
N SER A 34 -11.01 10.00 -3.37
CA SER A 34 -12.28 10.73 -3.47
C SER A 34 -13.15 10.54 -2.23
N MET A 35 -13.29 9.30 -1.73
CA MET A 35 -14.03 9.04 -0.49
C MET A 35 -13.42 9.79 0.71
N ALA A 36 -12.09 9.83 0.81
CA ALA A 36 -11.40 10.55 1.87
C ALA A 36 -11.66 12.07 1.81
N GLU A 37 -11.61 12.67 0.62
CA GLU A 37 -11.92 14.09 0.39
C GLU A 37 -13.37 14.44 0.75
N HIS A 38 -14.30 13.50 0.59
CA HIS A 38 -15.69 13.64 0.98
C HIS A 38 -15.99 13.27 2.44
N ASN A 39 -14.96 13.06 3.27
CA ASN A 39 -15.07 12.61 4.67
C ASN A 39 -15.74 11.23 4.86
N GLU A 40 -15.84 10.42 3.81
CA GLU A 40 -16.31 9.04 3.86
C GLU A 40 -15.16 8.11 4.32
N ARG A 41 -14.70 8.32 5.56
CA ARG A 41 -13.47 7.71 6.11
C ARG A 41 -13.49 6.18 6.11
N ASN A 42 -14.64 5.59 6.41
CA ASN A 42 -14.81 4.13 6.39
C ASN A 42 -14.63 3.57 4.97
N ALA A 43 -15.30 4.17 3.99
CA ALA A 43 -15.19 3.75 2.59
C ALA A 43 -13.76 3.94 2.05
N ALA A 44 -13.12 5.06 2.38
CA ALA A 44 -11.72 5.30 2.02
C ALA A 44 -10.78 4.22 2.60
N THR A 45 -11.02 3.82 3.85
CA THR A 45 -10.23 2.78 4.53
C THR A 45 -10.45 1.41 3.91
N GLU A 46 -11.71 1.04 3.63
CA GLU A 46 -12.05 -0.23 2.99
C GLU A 46 -11.41 -0.34 1.61
N LEU A 47 -11.50 0.71 0.79
CA LEU A 47 -10.85 0.76 -0.52
C LEU A 47 -9.32 0.74 -0.41
N GLY A 48 -8.75 1.44 0.57
CA GLY A 48 -7.31 1.41 0.83
C GLY A 48 -6.80 0.03 1.24
N ILE A 49 -7.55 -0.70 2.07
CA ILE A 49 -7.23 -2.09 2.44
C ILE A 49 -7.38 -3.02 1.24
N LEU A 50 -8.44 -2.86 0.44
CA LEU A 50 -8.63 -3.63 -0.80
C LEU A 50 -7.48 -3.43 -1.79
N LEU A 51 -6.93 -2.21 -1.89
CA LEU A 51 -5.75 -1.95 -2.71
C LEU A 51 -4.54 -2.74 -2.19
N VAL A 52 -4.31 -2.76 -0.87
CA VAL A 52 -3.23 -3.55 -0.27
C VAL A 52 -3.37 -5.03 -0.60
N GLU A 53 -4.57 -5.60 -0.46
CA GLU A 53 -4.84 -6.99 -0.79
C GLU A 53 -4.60 -7.30 -2.27
N SER A 54 -4.97 -6.38 -3.17
CA SER A 54 -4.69 -6.51 -4.60
C SER A 54 -3.19 -6.50 -4.90
N LEU A 55 -2.41 -5.66 -4.22
CA LEU A 55 -0.95 -5.57 -4.39
C LEU A 55 -0.24 -6.83 -3.84
N GLU A 56 -0.69 -7.35 -2.69
CA GLU A 56 -0.20 -8.61 -2.13
C GLU A 56 -0.52 -9.81 -3.05
N GLY A 57 -1.70 -9.79 -3.69
CA GLY A 57 -2.11 -10.81 -4.67
C GLY A 57 -1.17 -10.90 -5.89
N GLU A 58 -0.73 -9.77 -6.43
CA GLU A 58 0.23 -9.73 -7.56
C GLU A 58 1.60 -10.34 -7.19
N GLN A 59 2.05 -10.15 -5.94
CA GLN A 59 3.29 -10.75 -5.43
C GLN A 59 3.17 -12.27 -5.23
N GLY A 60 1.98 -12.74 -4.85
CA GLY A 60 1.71 -14.17 -4.65
C GLY A 60 1.62 -14.97 -5.94
N GLU A 61 1.13 -14.35 -7.03
CA GLU A 61 1.00 -15.00 -8.34
C GLU A 61 2.33 -15.08 -9.12
N THR A 62 3.30 -14.24 -8.77
CA THR A 62 4.69 -14.30 -9.28
C THR A 62 5.53 -15.31 -8.50
N GLY A 63 4.99 -16.52 -8.30
CA GLY A 63 5.65 -17.60 -7.59
C GLY A 63 6.94 -18.03 -8.28
N SER A 64 8.09 -17.55 -7.81
CA SER A 64 9.45 -18.15 -7.84
C SER A 64 10.56 -17.13 -7.52
N ASP A 65 10.29 -15.83 -7.62
CA ASP A 65 11.32 -14.80 -7.54
C ASP A 65 11.19 -13.96 -6.25
N PRO A 66 12.18 -13.98 -5.34
CA PRO A 66 12.19 -13.15 -4.15
C PRO A 66 12.14 -11.65 -4.44
N GLU A 67 12.62 -11.19 -5.60
CA GLU A 67 12.52 -9.77 -6.00
C GLU A 67 11.09 -9.41 -6.45
N ALA A 68 10.34 -10.36 -7.03
CA ALA A 68 8.94 -10.13 -7.40
C ALA A 68 8.00 -10.13 -6.17
N ALA A 69 8.45 -10.70 -5.05
CA ALA A 69 7.75 -10.63 -3.77
C ALA A 69 7.96 -9.31 -3.01
N MET A 70 8.81 -8.41 -3.53
CA MET A 70 9.05 -7.11 -2.91
C MET A 70 7.95 -6.10 -3.25
N PRO A 71 7.63 -5.17 -2.33
CA PRO A 71 6.68 -4.09 -2.60
C PRO A 71 7.11 -3.25 -3.79
N SER A 72 6.24 -3.14 -4.80
CA SER A 72 6.51 -2.32 -5.97
C SER A 72 6.44 -0.83 -5.63
N ASP A 73 7.35 -0.03 -6.20
CA ASP A 73 7.35 1.43 -6.05
C ASP A 73 5.99 2.03 -6.45
N LYS A 74 5.43 1.59 -7.58
CA LYS A 74 4.10 2.03 -8.04
C LYS A 74 3.00 1.72 -7.02
N GLY A 75 3.02 0.53 -6.41
CA GLY A 75 2.09 0.16 -5.34
C GLY A 75 2.23 1.08 -4.13
N LEU A 76 3.46 1.34 -3.69
CA LEU A 76 3.75 2.22 -2.56
C LEU A 76 3.31 3.67 -2.82
N VAL A 77 3.53 4.19 -4.04
CA VAL A 77 3.06 5.53 -4.46
C VAL A 77 1.54 5.64 -4.32
N ARG A 78 0.78 4.63 -4.74
CA ARG A 78 -0.69 4.63 -4.59
C ARG A 78 -1.11 4.63 -3.12
N LEU A 79 -0.44 3.85 -2.26
CA LEU A 79 -0.72 3.83 -0.83
C LEU A 79 -0.42 5.18 -0.15
N VAL A 80 0.66 5.86 -0.56
CA VAL A 80 0.97 7.22 -0.09
C VAL A 80 -0.11 8.22 -0.52
N ALA A 81 -0.59 8.13 -1.76
CA ALA A 81 -1.66 9.01 -2.25
C ALA A 81 -2.94 8.90 -1.40
N ILE A 82 -3.36 7.67 -1.06
CA ILE A 82 -4.52 7.45 -0.17
C ILE A 82 -4.24 8.02 1.23
N LYS A 83 -3.05 7.76 1.79
CA LYS A 83 -2.63 8.30 3.08
C LYS A 83 -2.73 9.83 3.12
N ASP A 84 -2.33 10.51 2.04
CA ASP A 84 -2.32 11.98 1.95
C ASP A 84 -3.72 12.58 1.80
N ALA A 85 -4.66 11.85 1.20
CA ALA A 85 -6.06 12.26 1.11
C ALA A 85 -6.82 12.07 2.44
N MET A 86 -6.36 11.18 3.31
CA MET A 86 -6.99 10.89 4.60
C MET A 86 -6.54 11.87 5.70
N SER A 87 -7.49 12.31 6.51
CA SER A 87 -7.19 12.98 7.79
C SER A 87 -6.83 11.97 8.88
N VAL A 88 -6.01 12.40 9.85
CA VAL A 88 -5.63 11.56 10.99
C VAL A 88 -6.86 11.12 11.77
N SER A 89 -6.99 9.80 11.90
CA SER A 89 -8.16 9.12 12.45
C SER A 89 -7.84 7.65 12.74
N THR A 90 -8.70 6.98 13.51
CA THR A 90 -8.62 5.52 13.73
C THR A 90 -8.63 4.72 12.44
N GLU A 91 -9.41 5.19 11.46
CA GLU A 91 -9.59 4.67 10.12
C GLU A 91 -8.28 4.75 9.32
N GLN A 92 -7.63 5.93 9.32
CA GLN A 92 -6.33 6.10 8.68
C GLN A 92 -5.26 5.20 9.33
N ILE A 93 -5.26 5.06 10.67
CA ILE A 93 -4.34 4.15 11.37
C ILE A 93 -4.59 2.69 10.95
N ALA A 94 -5.85 2.28 10.82
CA ALA A 94 -6.20 0.93 10.38
C ALA A 94 -5.65 0.66 8.97
N PHE A 95 -5.89 1.56 8.02
CA PHE A 95 -5.31 1.49 6.68
C PHE A 95 -3.77 1.46 6.72
N LEU A 96 -3.14 2.39 7.45
CA LEU A 96 -1.68 2.50 7.53
C LEU A 96 -1.00 1.26 8.09
N LYS A 97 -1.64 0.53 9.02
CA LYS A 97 -1.11 -0.75 9.51
C LYS A 97 -1.01 -1.80 8.40
N HIS A 98 -1.99 -1.86 7.51
CA HIS A 98 -1.96 -2.76 6.35
C HIS A 98 -0.91 -2.31 5.34
N ALA A 99 -0.89 -1.02 5.00
CA ALA A 99 0.08 -0.45 4.07
C ALA A 99 1.54 -0.62 4.55
N VAL A 100 1.82 -0.41 5.84
CA VAL A 100 3.16 -0.61 6.42
C VAL A 100 3.56 -2.08 6.44
N ARG A 101 2.61 -3.00 6.66
CA ARG A 101 2.87 -4.44 6.60
C ARG A 101 3.25 -4.86 5.18
N TYR A 102 2.49 -4.43 4.19
CA TYR A 102 2.84 -4.64 2.78
C TYR A 102 4.22 -4.06 2.49
N ALA A 103 4.49 -2.81 2.89
CA ALA A 103 5.76 -2.14 2.70
C ALA A 103 6.93 -2.73 3.54
N SER A 104 6.71 -3.81 4.30
CA SER A 104 7.76 -4.47 5.07
C SER A 104 8.87 -4.98 4.17
N GLY A 105 10.12 -4.78 4.58
CA GLY A 105 11.30 -5.18 3.78
C GLY A 105 11.67 -4.20 2.66
N SER A 106 10.77 -3.33 2.22
CA SER A 106 11.10 -2.28 1.23
C SER A 106 11.95 -1.16 1.84
N GLN A 107 12.97 -0.75 1.09
CA GLN A 107 13.83 0.40 1.36
C GLN A 107 13.42 1.65 0.56
N GLU A 108 12.33 1.56 -0.21
CA GLU A 108 11.85 2.68 -1.01
C GLU A 108 11.41 3.85 -0.10
N PRO A 109 11.65 5.11 -0.50
CA PRO A 109 11.27 6.29 0.29
C PRO A 109 9.79 6.29 0.72
N GLN A 110 8.90 5.80 -0.13
CA GLN A 110 7.46 5.71 0.10
C GLN A 110 7.13 4.75 1.24
N ALA A 111 7.89 3.65 1.38
CA ALA A 111 7.75 2.74 2.51
C ALA A 111 8.12 3.45 3.83
N GLN A 112 9.15 4.30 3.83
CA GLN A 112 9.51 5.11 4.98
C GLN A 112 8.44 6.17 5.29
N VAL A 113 7.87 6.81 4.26
CA VAL A 113 6.75 7.77 4.41
C VAL A 113 5.55 7.11 5.10
N LEU A 114 5.19 5.89 4.70
CA LEU A 114 4.08 5.15 5.32
C LEU A 114 4.36 4.82 6.80
N ARG A 115 5.56 4.36 7.13
CA ARG A 115 5.97 4.06 8.52
C ARG A 115 5.96 5.30 9.40
N LEU A 116 6.52 6.41 8.91
CA LEU A 116 6.55 7.68 9.61
C LEU A 116 5.14 8.26 9.78
N SER A 117 4.29 8.13 8.76
CA SER A 117 2.90 8.55 8.84
C SER A 117 2.15 7.78 9.93
N LEU A 118 2.35 6.46 10.03
CA LEU A 118 1.74 5.66 11.10
C LEU A 118 2.20 6.11 12.49
N ALA A 119 3.49 6.37 12.68
CA ALA A 119 4.03 6.87 13.94
C ALA A 119 3.41 8.22 14.34
N ARG A 120 3.30 9.15 13.38
CA ARG A 120 2.70 10.47 13.59
C ARG A 120 1.20 10.42 13.85
N SER A 121 0.46 9.58 13.13
CA SER A 121 -0.98 9.41 13.37
C SER A 121 -1.25 8.91 14.80
N TYR A 122 -0.39 8.03 15.34
CA TYR A 122 -0.47 7.62 16.75
C TYR A 122 -0.18 8.77 17.72
N GLU A 123 0.86 9.55 17.45
CA GLU A 123 1.23 10.71 18.26
C GLU A 123 0.13 11.79 18.28
N GLU A 124 -0.42 12.13 17.12
CA GLU A 124 -1.54 13.08 17.00
C GLU A 124 -2.82 12.60 17.69
N MET A 125 -2.97 11.29 17.87
CA MET A 125 -4.06 10.68 18.62
C MET A 125 -3.75 10.43 20.10
N ASP A 126 -2.63 10.96 20.61
CA ASP A 126 -2.16 10.79 22.00
C ASP A 126 -1.91 9.32 22.41
N ASP A 127 -1.70 8.43 21.44
CA ASP A 127 -1.35 7.03 21.67
C ASP A 127 0.18 6.86 21.59
N ILE A 128 0.85 7.34 22.64
CA ILE A 128 2.31 7.47 22.69
C ILE A 128 3.03 6.11 22.62
N GLY A 129 2.44 5.04 23.18
CA GLY A 129 3.07 3.72 23.24
C GLY A 129 3.34 3.11 21.86
N PRO A 130 2.33 2.96 20.99
CA PRO A 130 2.51 2.57 19.60
C PRO A 130 3.38 3.54 18.80
N ALA A 131 3.26 4.86 19.00
CA ALA A 131 4.12 5.84 18.33
C ALA A 131 5.60 5.57 18.64
N ALA A 132 5.95 5.41 19.93
CA ALA A 132 7.31 5.08 20.38
C ALA A 132 7.87 3.82 19.71
N ARG A 133 7.04 2.78 19.59
CA ARG A 133 7.45 1.52 18.93
C ARG A 133 7.77 1.72 17.45
N GLN A 134 6.98 2.53 16.74
CA GLN A 134 7.23 2.80 15.33
C GLN A 134 8.51 3.64 15.14
N TYR A 135 8.70 4.70 15.93
CA TYR A 135 9.94 5.50 15.89
C TYR A 135 11.19 4.66 16.21
N ALA A 136 11.12 3.78 17.21
CA ALA A 136 12.22 2.89 17.57
C ALA A 136 12.61 1.94 16.43
N ILE A 137 11.64 1.41 15.67
CA ILE A 137 11.90 0.56 14.50
C ILE A 137 12.61 1.34 13.40
N MET A 138 12.28 2.63 13.23
CA MET A 138 12.90 3.49 12.22
C MET A 138 14.27 4.05 12.64
N GLY A 139 14.63 3.96 13.92
CA GLY A 139 15.81 4.65 14.46
C GLY A 139 15.66 6.17 14.54
N GLU A 140 14.42 6.66 14.55
CA GLU A 140 14.08 8.09 14.58
C GLU A 140 13.77 8.55 16.00
N VAL A 141 14.09 9.81 16.32
CA VAL A 141 13.76 10.41 17.63
C VAL A 141 12.32 10.96 17.58
N PRO A 142 11.42 10.53 18.48
CA PRO A 142 10.06 11.06 18.54
C PRO A 142 10.02 12.57 18.82
N ASN A 143 9.07 13.28 18.19
CA ASN A 143 8.91 14.72 18.40
C ASN A 143 8.50 15.07 19.83
N TYR A 144 7.63 14.27 20.47
CA TYR A 144 7.23 14.45 21.88
C TYR A 144 8.37 14.28 22.91
N LEU A 145 9.55 13.80 22.51
CA LEU A 145 10.75 13.77 23.37
C LEU A 145 11.66 15.01 23.20
N SER A 146 11.33 15.90 22.26
CA SER A 146 12.10 17.12 21.97
C SER A 146 11.49 18.38 22.61
N LEU A 147 10.45 18.22 23.44
CA LEU A 147 9.79 19.26 24.24
C LEU A 147 10.33 19.26 25.68
#